data_AF-A0AAV2YLG0-F1
#
_entry.id   AF-A0AAV2YLG0-F1
#
_cell.length_a   1.000
_cell.length_b   1.000
_cell.length_c   1.000
_cell.angle_alpha   90.00
_cell.angle_beta   90.00
_cell.angle_gamma   90.00
#
_symmetry.space_group_name_H-M   'P 1'
#
loop_
_entity.id
_entity.type
_entity.pdbx_description
1 polymer ?
#
loop_
_entity_poly.entity_id
_entity_poly.type
_entity_poly.pdbx_seq_one_letter_code
_entity_poly.pdbx_strand_id
1 'polypeptide(L)'
;MTSMMAKESLPPCCHALYMGTKHAERVNFESELLKHAVHEKKHFAVRLAIALKDARGKLQCDKDSIAVPFTSVEDVTAYVQDVVHYLSLLRGFQPEDAAAPGAQPQPQAPATSSTIPVATMSSDGSETPSAALRQPLMANMSPSMPSPLAMTAPVPSRPDRRGLINFCSWKDVITNASLYGASVEFEHTQALLASGVFMLNQAQIKMDRLAACGGRLNPEYEKELKVAYQLLLQAAGVFEACLHALGVTPQAVGAPWTDLSEPEPQPSQENANQDDSAAMPTEDAMAKWRAEQKKMAAGSALSDLPAPAASEDMVRPEGKVAAPTQHSATAQLHRIPDLARGHFVQALMWIALAQAEELVILRGITREFVDYGLMGKLAMDLATRFKAIHEYAGRFLPCASSGEADKLRVHCMFKEAYYVATSCYFQGAAHMDLDEARHCAQAIANFKKAQGLMQATLAQKQNYEAKLSDRLERDRKSRLDASFTRAQQIINRDLEIMTKRNDTVYYERIPEPQPPCEPLGLVRAVPFPEVQVAAVWRDEGVATCLYADEPAQAAVVAPATTPAGGNQAEPERRAVQPGEGGCCKGCVIS
;
A
#
# COMPACT_ATOMS: atom_id res chain seq x y z
N MET A 1 -19.17 42.52 28.38
CA MET A 1 -18.31 41.42 27.91
C MET A 1 -19.13 40.14 27.96
N THR A 2 -20.03 39.98 27.00
CA THR A 2 -20.84 38.78 26.82
C THR A 2 -19.95 37.71 26.21
N SER A 3 -19.84 36.58 26.91
CA SER A 3 -19.25 35.34 26.39
C SER A 3 -19.96 34.98 25.08
N MET A 4 -19.34 35.31 23.94
CA MET A 4 -19.72 34.74 22.65
C MET A 4 -19.64 33.23 22.81
N MET A 5 -20.78 32.53 22.75
CA MET A 5 -20.77 31.08 22.63
C MET A 5 -19.87 30.73 21.46
N ALA A 6 -18.81 29.98 21.69
CA ALA A 6 -17.86 29.58 20.66
C ALA A 6 -18.64 29.00 19.47
N LYS A 7 -18.52 29.65 18.31
CA LYS A 7 -19.16 29.23 17.05
C LYS A 7 -18.69 27.83 16.72
N GLU A 8 -19.63 26.88 16.69
CA GLU A 8 -19.31 25.50 16.37
C GLU A 8 -19.31 25.30 14.85
N SER A 9 -18.13 25.08 14.28
CA SER A 9 -17.93 24.77 12.86
C SER A 9 -18.38 23.34 12.53
N LEU A 10 -18.80 23.10 11.27
CA LEU A 10 -19.15 21.77 10.79
C LEU A 10 -17.92 20.83 10.78
N PRO A 11 -17.96 19.70 11.52
CA PRO A 11 -16.88 18.73 11.51
C PRO A 11 -16.83 17.91 10.20
N PRO A 12 -15.63 17.52 9.73
CA PRO A 12 -15.54 16.52 8.66
C PRO A 12 -16.11 15.18 9.15
N CYS A 13 -16.56 14.36 8.21
CA CYS A 13 -17.03 13.02 8.52
C CYS A 13 -15.81 12.12 8.76
N CYS A 14 -15.20 12.13 9.95
CA CYS A 14 -14.05 11.25 10.27
C CYS A 14 -14.41 9.76 10.44
N HIS A 15 -15.55 9.32 9.90
CA HIS A 15 -15.89 7.90 9.81
C HIS A 15 -15.01 7.23 8.75
N ALA A 16 -13.92 6.62 9.17
CA ALA A 16 -12.97 5.95 8.27
C ALA A 16 -13.49 4.59 7.80
N LEU A 17 -13.01 4.10 6.65
CA LEU A 17 -13.33 2.78 6.11
C LEU A 17 -12.63 1.67 6.92
N TYR A 18 -13.33 0.58 7.18
CA TYR A 18 -12.75 -0.64 7.74
C TYR A 18 -12.81 -1.75 6.70
N MET A 19 -11.67 -2.35 6.39
CA MET A 19 -11.53 -3.36 5.34
C MET A 19 -11.32 -4.77 5.92
N GLY A 20 -11.62 -4.96 7.21
CA GLY A 20 -11.28 -6.20 7.90
C GLY A 20 -9.79 -6.35 8.17
N THR A 21 -9.40 -7.51 8.69
CA THR A 21 -8.00 -7.83 8.97
C THR A 21 -7.42 -8.73 7.88
N LYS A 22 -6.29 -8.30 7.33
CA LYS A 22 -5.43 -9.17 6.54
C LYS A 22 -4.45 -9.85 7.48
N HIS A 23 -4.62 -11.16 7.64
CA HIS A 23 -3.80 -11.93 8.55
C HIS A 23 -3.18 -13.15 7.87
N ALA A 24 -2.07 -13.60 8.43
CA ALA A 24 -1.40 -14.82 8.05
C ALA A 24 -1.66 -15.93 9.05
N GLU A 25 -1.52 -17.17 8.58
CA GLU A 25 -1.37 -18.31 9.48
C GLU A 25 0.02 -18.29 10.11
N ARG A 26 0.10 -18.80 11.34
CA ARG A 26 1.35 -18.86 12.08
C ARG A 26 2.27 -19.88 11.43
N VAL A 27 3.47 -19.43 11.08
CA VAL A 27 4.47 -20.23 10.39
C VAL A 27 5.53 -20.72 11.36
N ASN A 28 5.93 -21.99 11.24
CA ASN A 28 7.12 -22.52 11.90
C ASN A 28 8.32 -22.49 10.93
N PHE A 29 8.99 -21.33 10.86
CA PHE A 29 10.15 -21.15 9.98
C PHE A 29 11.27 -22.15 10.23
N GLU A 30 11.43 -22.59 11.47
CA GLU A 30 12.50 -23.53 11.84
C GLU A 30 12.28 -24.89 11.20
N SER A 31 11.08 -25.46 11.37
CA SER A 31 10.76 -26.78 10.78
C SER A 31 10.79 -26.75 9.25
N GLU A 32 10.40 -25.65 8.63
CA GLU A 32 10.37 -25.53 7.17
C GLU A 32 11.76 -25.30 6.58
N LEU A 33 12.56 -24.38 7.13
CA LEU A 33 13.91 -24.12 6.62
C LEU A 33 14.86 -25.29 6.86
N LEU A 34 14.69 -26.04 7.96
CA LEU A 34 15.50 -27.23 8.24
C LEU A 34 15.32 -28.36 7.23
N LYS A 35 14.20 -28.40 6.48
CA LYS A 35 14.00 -29.37 5.38
C LYS A 35 14.99 -29.15 4.22
N HIS A 36 15.45 -27.91 4.07
CA HIS A 36 16.34 -27.48 3.00
C HIS A 36 17.77 -27.20 3.48
N ALA A 37 18.03 -27.36 4.78
CA ALA A 37 19.31 -27.02 5.38
C ALA A 37 20.38 -28.10 5.15
N VAL A 38 21.59 -27.68 4.77
CA VAL A 38 22.78 -28.54 4.75
C VAL A 38 23.02 -29.09 6.15
N HIS A 39 23.26 -30.40 6.27
CA HIS A 39 23.33 -31.09 7.57
C HIS A 39 24.32 -30.42 8.55
N GLU A 40 25.49 -30.03 8.06
CA GLU A 40 26.56 -29.39 8.84
C GLU A 40 26.26 -27.93 9.21
N LYS A 41 25.32 -27.28 8.51
CA LYS A 41 24.98 -25.84 8.66
C LYS A 41 23.60 -25.61 9.26
N LYS A 42 22.97 -26.63 9.85
CA LYS A 42 21.63 -26.53 10.46
C LYS A 42 21.53 -25.41 11.50
N HIS A 43 22.56 -25.19 12.31
CA HIS A 43 22.56 -24.14 13.31
C HIS A 43 22.43 -22.72 12.71
N PHE A 44 22.99 -22.48 11.52
CA PHE A 44 22.81 -21.23 10.79
C PHE A 44 21.39 -21.08 10.23
N ALA A 45 20.78 -22.17 9.74
CA ALA A 45 19.39 -22.18 9.30
C ALA A 45 18.42 -21.91 10.47
N VAL A 46 18.67 -22.47 11.65
CA VAL A 46 17.92 -22.16 12.89
C VAL A 46 18.04 -20.67 13.25
N ARG A 47 19.26 -20.11 13.18
CA ARG A 47 19.48 -18.68 13.46
C ARG A 47 18.70 -17.78 12.50
N LEU A 48 18.66 -18.12 11.21
CA LEU A 48 17.85 -17.41 10.21
C LEU A 48 16.35 -17.57 10.49
N ALA A 49 15.90 -18.78 10.85
CA ALA A 49 14.50 -19.06 11.19
C ALA A 49 14.03 -18.25 12.41
N ILE A 50 14.87 -18.13 13.45
CA ILE A 50 14.60 -17.29 14.62
C ILE A 50 14.47 -15.82 14.21
N ALA A 51 15.41 -15.31 13.42
CA ALA A 51 15.36 -13.93 12.94
C ALA A 51 14.08 -13.63 12.13
N LEU A 52 13.68 -14.54 11.23
CA LEU A 52 12.44 -14.42 10.45
C LEU A 52 11.20 -14.46 11.34
N LYS A 53 11.15 -15.39 12.29
CA LYS A 53 10.05 -15.54 13.24
C LYS A 53 9.88 -14.28 14.10
N ASP A 54 10.98 -13.77 14.65
CA ASP A 54 10.96 -12.60 15.52
C ASP A 54 10.56 -11.35 14.73
N ALA A 55 11.12 -11.15 13.54
CA ALA A 55 10.78 -10.02 12.68
C ALA A 55 9.31 -10.07 12.19
N ARG A 56 8.82 -11.24 11.76
CA ARG A 56 7.41 -11.41 11.35
C ARG A 56 6.44 -11.17 12.51
N GLY A 57 6.79 -11.64 13.70
CA GLY A 57 5.97 -11.46 14.90
C GLY A 57 5.71 -9.99 15.25
N LYS A 58 6.67 -9.11 14.97
CA LYS A 58 6.53 -7.67 15.18
C LYS A 58 5.56 -6.99 14.22
N LEU A 59 5.28 -7.59 13.05
CA LEU A 59 4.32 -7.05 12.09
C LEU A 59 2.88 -7.17 12.59
N GLN A 60 2.63 -8.04 13.56
CA GLN A 60 1.32 -8.27 14.18
C GLN A 60 0.25 -8.70 13.16
N CYS A 61 0.67 -9.37 12.09
CA CYS A 61 -0.20 -9.86 11.04
C CYS A 61 -0.66 -11.31 11.26
N ASP A 62 -0.17 -12.01 12.29
CA ASP A 62 -0.62 -13.38 12.57
C ASP A 62 -2.04 -13.37 13.17
N LYS A 63 -2.87 -14.36 12.80
CA LYS A 63 -4.29 -14.45 13.20
C LYS A 63 -4.55 -14.33 14.71
N ASP A 64 -3.65 -14.86 15.53
CA ASP A 64 -3.77 -14.87 16.99
C ASP A 64 -2.96 -13.76 17.67
N SER A 65 -2.37 -12.86 16.90
CA SER A 65 -1.57 -11.76 17.44
C SER A 65 -2.47 -10.75 18.15
N ILE A 66 -2.12 -10.42 19.39
CA ILE A 66 -2.75 -9.30 20.10
C ILE A 66 -2.17 -8.02 19.52
N ALA A 67 -3.01 -7.23 18.83
CA ALA A 67 -2.60 -5.95 18.27
C ALA A 67 -2.21 -4.98 19.40
N VAL A 68 -0.95 -4.57 19.40
CA VAL A 68 -0.42 -3.50 20.24
C VAL A 68 -0.81 -2.17 19.59
N PRO A 69 -1.58 -1.32 20.29
CA PRO A 69 -2.03 -0.04 19.74
C PRO A 69 -0.86 0.94 19.65
N PHE A 70 -0.83 1.73 18.59
CA PHE A 70 0.09 2.87 18.48
C PHE A 70 -0.28 3.95 19.49
N THR A 71 0.66 4.46 20.26
CA THR A 71 0.43 5.51 21.27
C THR A 71 1.14 6.82 20.92
N SER A 72 2.16 6.76 20.07
CA SER A 72 3.03 7.87 19.69
C SER A 72 3.36 7.84 18.19
N VAL A 73 3.97 8.92 17.68
CA VAL A 73 4.45 8.99 16.29
C VAL A 73 5.72 8.16 16.11
N GLU A 74 6.49 8.03 17.18
CA GLU A 74 7.68 7.20 17.29
C GLU A 74 7.32 5.72 17.13
N ASP A 75 6.20 5.28 17.71
CA ASP A 75 5.69 3.91 17.54
C ASP A 75 5.40 3.60 16.08
N VAL A 76 4.81 4.56 15.34
CA VAL A 76 4.52 4.41 13.91
C VAL A 76 5.81 4.27 13.11
N THR A 77 6.79 5.10 13.42
CA THR A 77 8.10 5.07 12.76
C THR A 77 8.84 3.77 13.05
N ALA A 78 8.81 3.31 14.31
CA ALA A 78 9.40 2.04 14.73
C ALA A 78 8.76 0.85 14.00
N TYR A 79 7.42 0.84 13.87
CA TYR A 79 6.73 -0.21 13.13
C TYR A 79 7.12 -0.25 11.65
N VAL A 80 7.24 0.90 10.99
CA VAL A 80 7.74 0.95 9.60
C VAL A 80 9.16 0.36 9.51
N GLN A 81 10.02 0.62 10.50
CA GLN A 81 11.35 -0.01 10.55
C GLN A 81 11.29 -1.52 10.79
N ASP A 82 10.33 -2.01 11.58
CA ASP A 82 10.10 -3.45 11.76
C ASP A 82 9.60 -4.11 10.46
N VAL A 83 8.74 -3.44 9.69
CA VAL A 83 8.33 -3.86 8.34
C VAL A 83 9.56 -3.96 7.43
N VAL A 84 10.35 -2.90 7.33
CA VAL A 84 11.60 -2.87 6.54
C VAL A 84 12.54 -3.98 6.96
N HIS A 85 12.68 -4.22 8.27
CA HIS A 85 13.54 -5.27 8.80
C HIS A 85 13.06 -6.67 8.37
N TYR A 86 11.77 -6.96 8.44
CA TYR A 86 11.25 -8.24 7.95
C TYR A 86 11.49 -8.42 6.44
N LEU A 87 11.18 -7.38 5.64
CA LEU A 87 11.40 -7.42 4.20
C LEU A 87 12.89 -7.55 3.84
N SER A 88 13.80 -6.98 4.65
CA SER A 88 15.25 -7.11 4.48
C SER A 88 15.74 -8.55 4.64
N LEU A 89 15.07 -9.34 5.49
CA LEU A 89 15.34 -10.76 5.67
C LEU A 89 14.84 -11.55 4.46
N LEU A 90 13.62 -11.25 3.98
CA LEU A 90 13.06 -11.89 2.78
C LEU A 90 13.88 -11.58 1.51
N ARG A 91 14.41 -10.37 1.39
CA ARG A 91 15.23 -9.95 0.24
C ARG A 91 16.47 -10.82 0.07
N GLY A 92 17.02 -11.42 1.13
CA GLY A 92 18.16 -12.34 1.03
C GLY A 92 17.85 -13.72 0.41
N PHE A 93 16.57 -14.05 0.20
CA PHE A 93 16.17 -15.20 -0.60
C PHE A 93 16.02 -14.87 -2.10
N GLN A 94 16.09 -13.60 -2.48
CA GLN A 94 16.09 -13.19 -3.88
C GLN A 94 17.54 -13.19 -4.40
N PRO A 95 17.77 -13.55 -5.67
CA PRO A 95 19.09 -13.37 -6.27
C PRO A 95 19.46 -11.88 -6.23
N GLU A 96 20.74 -11.60 -5.96
CA GLU A 96 21.28 -10.25 -6.23
C GLU A 96 21.17 -10.05 -7.74
N ASP A 97 20.26 -9.17 -8.17
CA ASP A 97 20.28 -8.71 -9.56
C ASP A 97 21.70 -8.17 -9.81
N ALA A 98 22.43 -8.83 -10.71
CA ALA A 98 23.69 -8.32 -11.22
C ALA A 98 23.43 -6.87 -11.62
N ALA A 99 24.17 -5.94 -11.01
CA ALA A 99 24.07 -4.51 -11.24
C ALA A 99 23.73 -4.25 -12.71
N ALA A 100 22.59 -3.60 -12.96
CA ALA A 100 22.24 -3.14 -14.30
C ALA A 100 23.45 -2.36 -14.84
N PRO A 101 24.08 -2.79 -15.96
CA PRO A 101 25.20 -2.05 -16.50
C PRO A 101 24.64 -0.77 -17.13
N GLY A 102 24.79 0.35 -16.41
CA GLY A 102 24.51 1.68 -16.95
C GLY A 102 23.37 2.46 -16.28
N ALA A 103 23.37 2.61 -14.96
CA ALA A 103 22.76 3.78 -14.32
C ALA A 103 23.84 4.84 -14.11
N GLN A 104 24.20 5.57 -15.18
CA GLN A 104 24.84 6.87 -14.99
C GLN A 104 23.83 7.81 -14.32
N PRO A 105 24.24 8.65 -13.35
CA PRO A 105 23.37 9.68 -12.83
C PRO A 105 23.12 10.70 -13.95
N GLN A 106 21.93 10.64 -14.57
CA GLN A 106 21.46 11.75 -15.39
C GLN A 106 21.25 12.97 -14.48
N PRO A 107 21.85 14.13 -14.79
CA PRO A 107 21.51 15.36 -14.11
C PRO A 107 20.04 15.67 -14.42
N GLN A 108 19.21 15.73 -13.36
CA GLN A 108 17.83 16.20 -13.46
C GLN A 108 17.82 17.60 -14.07
N ALA A 109 17.24 17.73 -15.26
CA ALA A 109 16.88 19.02 -15.82
C ALA A 109 15.81 19.68 -14.92
N PRO A 110 15.91 20.99 -14.64
CA PRO A 110 14.98 21.66 -13.75
C PRO A 110 13.60 21.73 -14.42
N ALA A 111 12.58 21.23 -13.71
CA ALA A 111 11.19 21.42 -14.08
C ALA A 111 10.88 22.92 -14.14
N THR A 112 10.55 23.38 -15.35
CA THR A 112 10.08 24.72 -15.67
C THR A 112 8.86 25.06 -14.81
N SER A 113 9.04 26.04 -13.92
CA SER A 113 7.95 26.76 -13.27
C SER A 113 7.26 27.63 -14.33
N SER A 114 5.96 27.44 -14.49
CA SER A 114 5.10 28.31 -15.28
C SER A 114 5.03 29.68 -14.59
N THR A 115 5.63 30.68 -15.25
CA THR A 115 5.63 32.10 -14.88
C THR A 115 4.28 32.74 -15.23
N ILE A 116 3.60 33.33 -14.24
CA ILE A 116 2.60 34.38 -14.45
C ILE A 116 3.37 35.72 -14.60
N PRO A 117 3.06 36.59 -15.58
CA PRO A 117 3.74 37.87 -15.68
C PRO A 117 3.09 38.86 -14.70
N VAL A 118 3.87 39.37 -13.74
CA VAL A 118 3.52 40.57 -12.97
C VAL A 118 4.49 41.68 -13.37
N ALA A 119 3.93 42.74 -13.94
CA ALA A 119 4.62 43.96 -14.30
C ALA A 119 5.15 44.67 -13.04
N THR A 120 6.38 45.17 -13.17
CA THR A 120 7.13 45.91 -12.16
C THR A 120 6.66 47.37 -12.10
N MET A 121 6.34 47.88 -10.91
CA MET A 121 6.49 49.30 -10.55
C MET A 121 6.82 49.38 -9.04
N SER A 122 7.86 50.14 -8.75
CA SER A 122 8.56 50.33 -7.48
C SER A 122 7.80 51.18 -6.45
N SER A 123 8.00 50.92 -5.15
CA SER A 123 8.68 51.86 -4.21
C SER A 123 8.57 51.41 -2.73
N ASP A 124 9.72 51.48 -2.05
CA ASP A 124 9.95 51.92 -0.67
C ASP A 124 9.36 51.17 0.56
N GLY A 125 10.28 50.62 1.35
CA GLY A 125 10.55 51.14 2.72
C GLY A 125 10.17 50.27 3.92
N SER A 126 11.21 49.70 4.59
CA SER A 126 11.32 49.28 6.02
C SER A 126 10.30 48.24 6.56
N GLU A 127 10.61 47.27 7.44
CA GLU A 127 11.71 47.03 8.37
C GLU A 127 11.67 45.55 8.84
N THR A 128 12.82 45.00 9.21
CA THR A 128 13.23 43.62 9.60
C THR A 128 12.54 42.99 10.85
N PRO A 129 12.87 41.77 11.37
CA PRO A 129 13.77 40.67 10.91
C PRO A 129 13.15 39.24 10.98
N SER A 130 13.73 38.25 10.28
CA SER A 130 13.59 36.83 10.68
C SER A 130 14.92 36.10 10.57
N ALA A 131 15.36 35.56 11.70
CA ALA A 131 16.62 34.86 11.88
C ALA A 131 16.56 33.46 11.26
N ALA A 132 17.25 33.29 10.13
CA ALA A 132 17.47 32.00 9.50
C ALA A 132 18.52 31.18 10.27
N LEU A 133 18.10 30.01 10.76
CA LEU A 133 18.98 28.93 11.22
C LEU A 133 19.81 28.41 10.04
N ARG A 134 21.10 28.70 10.11
CA ARG A 134 22.13 28.25 9.18
C ARG A 134 22.34 26.73 9.29
N GLN A 135 22.18 26.02 8.17
CA GLN A 135 22.73 24.69 7.97
C GLN A 135 24.22 24.80 7.56
N PRO A 136 25.13 23.96 8.07
CA PRO A 136 26.52 23.98 7.63
C PRO A 136 26.69 23.17 6.33
N LEU A 137 27.06 23.88 5.26
CA LEU A 137 27.69 23.35 4.05
C LEU A 137 29.05 22.75 4.41
N MET A 138 29.24 21.45 4.21
CA MET A 138 30.57 20.83 4.22
C MET A 138 31.02 20.57 2.79
N ALA A 139 32.19 21.13 2.48
CA ALA A 139 32.81 21.21 1.18
C ALA A 139 33.36 19.86 0.70
N ASN A 140 33.15 19.61 -0.59
CA ASN A 140 33.86 18.60 -1.39
C ASN A 140 35.34 18.99 -1.52
N MET A 141 36.26 18.13 -1.06
CA MET A 141 37.61 18.03 -1.62
C MET A 141 38.25 16.70 -1.22
N SER A 142 38.55 15.84 -2.21
CA SER A 142 39.81 15.06 -2.28
C SER A 142 39.91 14.26 -3.60
N PRO A 143 41.14 13.96 -4.07
CA PRO A 143 41.47 13.84 -5.49
C PRO A 143 41.39 12.41 -6.03
N SER A 144 41.14 12.33 -7.34
CA SER A 144 41.20 11.13 -8.17
C SER A 144 42.61 10.55 -8.24
N MET A 145 42.75 9.26 -7.95
CA MET A 145 43.88 8.42 -8.37
C MET A 145 43.34 7.17 -9.08
N PRO A 146 43.94 6.73 -10.20
CA PRO A 146 43.46 5.59 -10.96
C PRO A 146 43.87 4.27 -10.27
N SER A 147 42.90 3.40 -10.00
CA SER A 147 43.15 2.04 -9.50
C SER A 147 43.35 1.07 -10.68
N PRO A 148 44.30 0.14 -10.62
CA PRO A 148 44.69 -0.72 -11.74
C PRO A 148 43.69 -1.85 -11.98
N LEU A 149 43.62 -2.28 -13.24
CA LEU A 149 42.89 -3.43 -13.78
C LEU A 149 42.87 -4.62 -12.82
N ALA A 150 41.75 -4.81 -12.10
CA ALA A 150 41.44 -6.05 -11.42
C ALA A 150 40.62 -6.92 -12.39
N MET A 151 41.23 -7.99 -12.89
CA MET A 151 40.50 -9.03 -13.59
C MET A 151 39.52 -9.69 -12.60
N THR A 152 38.24 -9.36 -12.74
CA THR A 152 37.16 -10.00 -11.98
C THR A 152 37.00 -11.44 -12.48
N ALA A 153 37.42 -12.39 -11.64
CA ALA A 153 36.94 -13.77 -11.73
C ALA A 153 35.40 -13.78 -11.66
N PRO A 154 34.72 -14.69 -12.37
CA PRO A 154 33.26 -14.78 -12.31
C PRO A 154 32.83 -15.11 -10.88
N VAL A 155 32.05 -14.22 -10.26
CA VAL A 155 31.35 -14.49 -9.01
C VAL A 155 30.40 -15.67 -9.26
N PRO A 156 30.45 -16.75 -8.46
CA PRO A 156 29.53 -17.87 -8.62
C PRO A 156 28.09 -17.36 -8.47
N SER A 157 27.27 -17.56 -9.51
CA SER A 157 25.85 -17.23 -9.49
C SER A 157 25.18 -18.01 -8.35
N ARG A 158 24.68 -17.30 -7.33
CA ARG A 158 23.93 -17.92 -6.24
C ARG A 158 22.67 -18.60 -6.83
N PRO A 159 22.41 -19.89 -6.53
CA PRO A 159 21.21 -20.57 -7.01
C PRO A 159 19.94 -19.90 -6.48
N ASP A 160 18.87 -19.99 -7.27
CA ASP A 160 17.57 -19.38 -6.97
C ASP A 160 16.94 -19.97 -5.69
N ARG A 161 16.61 -19.12 -4.72
CA ARG A 161 16.00 -19.49 -3.43
C ARG A 161 14.55 -19.03 -3.29
N ARG A 162 13.99 -18.42 -4.34
CA ARG A 162 12.64 -17.84 -4.30
C ARG A 162 11.55 -18.85 -3.92
N GLY A 163 11.74 -20.11 -4.28
CA GLY A 163 10.82 -21.21 -3.98
C GLY A 163 10.92 -21.79 -2.57
N LEU A 164 11.90 -21.38 -1.75
CA LEU A 164 12.10 -21.94 -0.41
C LEU A 164 11.07 -21.43 0.62
N ILE A 165 10.38 -20.32 0.33
CA ILE A 165 9.28 -19.78 1.14
C ILE A 165 7.97 -20.05 0.39
N ASN A 166 7.50 -21.30 0.42
CA ASN A 166 6.26 -21.74 -0.25
C ASN A 166 5.20 -22.30 0.72
N PHE A 167 5.37 -22.03 2.02
CA PHE A 167 4.53 -22.55 3.10
C PHE A 167 3.69 -21.44 3.77
N CYS A 168 3.90 -20.17 3.42
CA CYS A 168 3.17 -19.06 4.02
C CYS A 168 1.73 -19.01 3.49
N SER A 169 0.77 -18.87 4.40
CA SER A 169 -0.66 -18.73 4.07
C SER A 169 -1.18 -17.38 4.53
N TRP A 170 -1.94 -16.71 3.66
CA TRP A 170 -2.53 -15.40 3.90
C TRP A 170 -4.02 -15.39 3.57
N LYS A 171 -4.78 -14.66 4.37
CA LYS A 171 -6.17 -14.34 4.05
C LYS A 171 -6.23 -13.24 2.97
N ASP A 172 -7.02 -13.47 1.94
CA ASP A 172 -7.39 -12.50 0.93
C ASP A 172 -8.51 -11.58 1.46
N VAL A 173 -8.33 -10.27 1.36
CA VAL A 173 -9.28 -9.29 1.93
C VAL A 173 -10.59 -9.22 1.15
N ILE A 174 -10.54 -9.40 -0.17
CA ILE A 174 -11.70 -9.22 -1.06
C ILE A 174 -12.64 -10.42 -1.00
N THR A 175 -12.08 -11.63 -0.96
CA THR A 175 -12.81 -12.91 -1.02
C THR A 175 -12.91 -13.61 0.32
N ASN A 176 -12.14 -13.17 1.33
CA ASN A 176 -11.99 -13.84 2.64
C ASN A 176 -11.42 -15.26 2.57
N ALA A 177 -10.90 -15.70 1.42
CA ALA A 177 -10.28 -17.01 1.26
C ALA A 177 -8.86 -17.04 1.81
N SER A 178 -8.42 -18.20 2.33
CA SER A 178 -7.00 -18.43 2.66
C SER A 178 -6.25 -18.90 1.41
N LEU A 179 -5.12 -18.27 1.12
CA LEU A 179 -4.28 -18.54 -0.04
C LEU A 179 -2.86 -18.92 0.41
N TYR A 180 -2.33 -19.99 -0.18
CA TYR A 180 -0.96 -20.44 0.06
C TYR A 180 -0.01 -19.81 -0.96
N GLY A 181 1.10 -19.30 -0.45
CA GLY A 181 2.16 -18.69 -1.23
C GLY A 181 3.05 -19.72 -1.89
N ALA A 182 3.38 -19.50 -3.16
CA ALA A 182 4.33 -20.35 -3.88
C ALA A 182 5.76 -19.77 -3.93
N SER A 183 5.99 -18.55 -3.42
CA SER A 183 7.28 -17.88 -3.50
C SER A 183 7.52 -16.79 -2.44
N VAL A 184 8.77 -16.34 -2.34
CA VAL A 184 9.19 -15.19 -1.51
C VAL A 184 8.52 -13.89 -1.95
N GLU A 185 8.32 -13.66 -3.25
CA GLU A 185 7.63 -12.47 -3.76
C GLU A 185 6.18 -12.40 -3.26
N PHE A 186 5.53 -13.56 -3.12
CA PHE A 186 4.21 -13.64 -2.50
C PHE A 186 4.26 -13.19 -1.04
N GLU A 187 5.14 -13.77 -0.22
CA GLU A 187 5.25 -13.36 1.19
C GLU A 187 5.60 -11.88 1.32
N HIS A 188 6.52 -11.38 0.51
CA HIS A 188 6.95 -9.98 0.50
C HIS A 188 5.77 -9.03 0.23
N THR A 189 5.02 -9.29 -0.85
CA THR A 189 3.90 -8.44 -1.27
C THR A 189 2.73 -8.54 -0.29
N GLN A 190 2.43 -9.74 0.20
CA GLN A 190 1.37 -9.95 1.18
C GLN A 190 1.67 -9.28 2.52
N ALA A 191 2.93 -9.32 2.98
CA ALA A 191 3.38 -8.65 4.20
C ALA A 191 3.26 -7.12 4.08
N LEU A 192 3.61 -6.54 2.92
CA LEU A 192 3.41 -5.11 2.65
C LEU A 192 1.92 -4.74 2.70
N LEU A 193 1.06 -5.46 1.96
CA LEU A 193 -0.39 -5.21 1.96
C LEU A 193 -0.97 -5.34 3.38
N ALA A 194 -0.56 -6.36 4.14
CA ALA A 194 -1.06 -6.59 5.49
C ALA A 194 -0.62 -5.50 6.47
N SER A 195 0.63 -5.06 6.37
CA SER A 195 1.15 -3.96 7.20
C SER A 195 0.41 -2.65 6.91
N GLY A 196 0.16 -2.33 5.63
CA GLY A 196 -0.62 -1.15 5.26
C GLY A 196 -2.07 -1.21 5.75
N VAL A 197 -2.74 -2.36 5.59
CA VAL A 197 -4.11 -2.58 6.11
C VAL A 197 -4.15 -2.48 7.64
N PHE A 198 -3.16 -3.03 8.34
CA PHE A 198 -3.03 -2.91 9.78
C PHE A 198 -2.93 -1.45 10.23
N MET A 199 -2.06 -0.66 9.59
CA MET A 199 -1.89 0.77 9.88
C MET A 199 -3.18 1.56 9.61
N LEU A 200 -3.88 1.26 8.50
CA LEU A 200 -5.17 1.87 8.16
C LEU A 200 -6.24 1.59 9.22
N ASN A 201 -6.35 0.34 9.67
CA ASN A 201 -7.28 -0.05 10.74
C ASN A 201 -6.94 0.61 12.08
N GLN A 202 -5.65 0.76 12.41
CA GLN A 202 -5.22 1.45 13.63
C GLN A 202 -5.48 2.97 13.56
N ALA A 203 -5.35 3.58 12.38
CA ALA A 203 -5.75 4.96 12.17
C ALA A 203 -7.26 5.13 12.36
N GLN A 204 -8.05 4.21 11.81
CA GLN A 204 -9.51 4.22 11.94
C GLN A 204 -9.95 4.17 13.42
N ILE A 205 -9.36 3.32 14.26
CA ILE A 205 -9.68 3.27 15.70
C ILE A 205 -9.50 4.65 16.36
N LYS A 206 -8.47 5.40 15.95
CA LYS A 206 -8.21 6.76 16.45
C LYS A 206 -9.21 7.77 15.88
N MET A 207 -9.50 7.69 14.58
CA MET A 207 -10.50 8.54 13.93
C MET A 207 -11.89 8.35 14.54
N ASP A 208 -12.28 7.13 14.88
CA ASP A 208 -13.55 6.82 15.54
C ASP A 208 -13.62 7.47 16.94
N ARG A 209 -12.49 7.57 17.66
CA ARG A 209 -12.40 8.30 18.93
C ARG A 209 -12.54 9.81 18.70
N LEU A 210 -11.78 10.37 17.76
CA LEU A 210 -11.85 11.79 17.41
C LEU A 210 -13.26 12.23 16.99
N ALA A 211 -13.96 11.41 16.21
CA ALA A 211 -15.33 11.65 15.79
C ALA A 211 -16.32 11.75 16.97
N ALA A 212 -16.06 11.02 18.06
CA ALA A 212 -16.90 11.06 19.27
C ALA A 212 -16.70 12.36 20.10
N CYS A 213 -15.63 13.12 19.87
CA CYS A 213 -15.22 14.23 20.73
C CYS A 213 -15.90 15.56 20.39
N GLY A 214 -16.70 15.58 19.32
CA GLY A 214 -17.59 16.69 19.04
C GLY A 214 -16.93 18.06 18.88
N GLY A 215 -15.74 18.09 18.26
CA GLY A 215 -15.12 19.34 17.80
C GLY A 215 -14.32 20.13 18.84
N ARG A 216 -14.06 19.59 20.05
CA ARG A 216 -13.09 20.18 20.99
C ARG A 216 -11.88 19.25 21.12
N LEU A 217 -10.76 19.64 20.51
CA LEU A 217 -9.50 18.92 20.70
C LEU A 217 -8.92 19.27 22.08
N ASN A 218 -8.96 18.31 23.01
CA ASN A 218 -8.11 18.36 24.18
C ASN A 218 -6.67 17.93 23.77
N PRO A 219 -5.66 18.12 24.63
CA PRO A 219 -4.28 17.73 24.30
C PRO A 219 -4.12 16.24 23.95
N GLU A 220 -4.95 15.37 24.52
CA GLU A 220 -4.94 13.93 24.24
C GLU A 220 -5.44 13.63 22.82
N TYR A 221 -6.51 14.30 22.37
CA TYR A 221 -7.06 14.17 21.02
C TYR A 221 -6.15 14.79 19.98
N GLU A 222 -5.43 15.87 20.28
CA GLU A 222 -4.39 16.39 19.38
C GLU A 222 -3.26 15.35 19.19
N LYS A 223 -2.90 14.60 20.25
CA LYS A 223 -1.94 13.49 20.13
C LYS A 223 -2.51 12.37 19.28
N GLU A 224 -3.76 11.93 19.52
CA GLU A 224 -4.40 10.88 18.72
C GLU A 224 -4.54 11.30 17.25
N LEU A 225 -4.86 12.56 16.96
CA LEU A 225 -4.94 13.13 15.61
C LEU A 225 -3.59 13.04 14.90
N LYS A 226 -2.49 13.43 15.55
CA LYS A 226 -1.15 13.33 14.97
C LYS A 226 -0.75 11.89 14.67
N VAL A 227 -1.06 10.95 15.57
CA VAL A 227 -0.76 9.53 15.36
C VAL A 227 -1.61 8.96 14.21
N ALA A 228 -2.91 9.27 14.17
CA ALA A 228 -3.79 8.84 13.08
C ALA A 228 -3.34 9.38 11.73
N TYR A 229 -2.99 10.67 11.67
CA TYR A 229 -2.45 11.32 10.49
C TYR A 229 -1.17 10.64 10.01
N GLN A 230 -0.21 10.39 10.91
CA GLN A 230 1.03 9.71 10.55
C GLN A 230 0.80 8.28 10.07
N LEU A 231 -0.10 7.53 10.72
CA LEU A 231 -0.46 6.17 10.29
C LEU A 231 -0.97 6.16 8.85
N LEU A 232 -1.84 7.11 8.48
CA LEU A 232 -2.41 7.19 7.14
C LEU A 232 -1.36 7.54 6.08
N LEU A 233 -0.49 8.52 6.36
CA LEU A 233 0.57 8.91 5.42
C LEU A 233 1.60 7.80 5.18
N GLN A 234 1.96 7.08 6.25
CA GLN A 234 2.89 5.95 6.17
C GLN A 234 2.24 4.72 5.53
N ALA A 235 0.96 4.45 5.82
CA ALA A 235 0.21 3.40 5.14
C ALA A 235 0.16 3.63 3.62
N ALA A 236 -0.06 4.87 3.18
CA ALA A 236 0.01 5.23 1.76
C ALA A 236 1.38 4.89 1.15
N GLY A 237 2.49 5.21 1.83
CA GLY A 237 3.84 4.83 1.39
C GLY A 237 4.07 3.32 1.34
N VAL A 238 3.56 2.57 2.32
CA VAL A 238 3.62 1.09 2.31
C VAL A 238 2.82 0.52 1.13
N PHE A 239 1.68 1.12 0.77
CA PHE A 239 0.93 0.71 -0.41
C PHE A 239 1.64 1.08 -1.72
N GLU A 240 2.34 2.21 -1.81
CA GLU A 240 3.22 2.53 -2.94
C GLU A 240 4.32 1.46 -3.11
N ALA A 241 4.98 1.07 -2.02
CA ALA A 241 5.97 -0.01 -2.04
C ALA A 241 5.36 -1.35 -2.48
N CYS A 242 4.13 -1.65 -2.06
CA CYS A 242 3.39 -2.84 -2.46
C CYS A 242 3.08 -2.84 -3.97
N LEU A 243 2.68 -1.69 -4.53
CA LEU A 243 2.47 -1.53 -5.97
C LEU A 243 3.77 -1.74 -6.76
N HIS A 244 4.88 -1.16 -6.30
CA HIS A 244 6.18 -1.39 -6.91
C HIS A 244 6.61 -2.86 -6.86
N ALA A 245 6.35 -3.57 -5.75
CA ALA A 245 6.60 -5.02 -5.64
C ALA A 245 5.75 -5.85 -6.63
N LEU A 246 4.56 -5.34 -7.01
CA LEU A 246 3.71 -5.92 -8.05
C LEU A 246 4.12 -5.52 -9.49
N GLY A 247 5.14 -4.67 -9.65
CA GLY A 247 5.51 -4.12 -10.95
C GLY A 247 4.53 -3.07 -11.48
N VAL A 248 3.75 -2.45 -10.60
CA VAL A 248 2.75 -1.43 -10.92
C VAL A 248 3.24 -0.06 -10.49
N THR A 249 3.21 0.92 -11.39
CA THR A 249 3.54 2.31 -11.06
C THR A 249 2.38 2.97 -10.32
N PRO A 250 2.57 3.52 -9.10
CA PRO A 250 1.52 4.21 -8.38
C PRO A 250 0.96 5.40 -9.14
N GLN A 251 -0.36 5.49 -9.24
CA GLN A 251 -1.03 6.62 -9.89
C GLN A 251 -1.43 7.70 -8.88
N ALA A 252 -1.36 8.97 -9.30
CA ALA A 252 -1.97 10.07 -8.57
C ALA A 252 -3.51 10.01 -8.69
N VAL A 253 -4.23 10.44 -7.65
CA VAL A 253 -5.69 10.46 -7.67
C VAL A 253 -6.17 11.37 -8.81
N GLY A 254 -7.02 10.85 -9.69
CA GLY A 254 -7.60 11.61 -10.80
C GLY A 254 -6.69 11.81 -12.02
N ALA A 255 -5.52 11.15 -12.07
CA ALA A 255 -4.70 11.11 -13.28
C ALA A 255 -5.46 10.44 -14.46
N PRO A 256 -5.24 10.87 -15.72
CA PRO A 256 -5.85 10.21 -16.87
C PRO A 256 -5.41 8.74 -16.92
N TRP A 257 -6.39 7.85 -17.06
CA TRP A 257 -6.19 6.42 -16.90
C TRP A 257 -5.28 5.82 -17.97
N THR A 258 -4.14 5.29 -17.56
CA THR A 258 -3.33 4.32 -18.32
C THR A 258 -3.60 2.92 -17.78
N ASP A 259 -3.65 1.90 -18.65
CA ASP A 259 -3.75 0.50 -18.21
C ASP A 259 -2.53 0.18 -17.33
N LEU A 260 -2.79 -0.12 -16.05
CA LEU A 260 -1.76 -0.43 -15.05
C LEU A 260 -0.97 -1.71 -15.37
N SER A 261 -1.37 -2.43 -16.42
CA SER A 261 -0.77 -3.67 -16.89
C SER A 261 0.33 -3.46 -17.95
N GLU A 262 0.52 -2.25 -18.47
CA GLU A 262 1.52 -1.95 -19.49
C GLU A 262 2.72 -1.19 -18.90
N PRO A 263 3.97 -1.64 -19.13
CA PRO A 263 5.14 -0.81 -18.89
C PRO A 263 5.05 0.46 -19.75
N GLU A 264 5.49 1.60 -19.20
CA GLU A 264 5.51 2.89 -19.91
C GLU A 264 6.00 2.71 -21.36
N PRO A 265 5.24 3.16 -22.38
CA PRO A 265 5.77 3.21 -23.72
C PRO A 265 6.96 4.18 -23.70
N GLN A 266 8.15 3.66 -24.04
CA GLN A 266 9.30 4.49 -24.36
C GLN A 266 8.85 5.57 -25.36
N PRO A 267 9.36 6.82 -25.25
CA PRO A 267 8.97 7.89 -26.16
C PRO A 267 9.38 7.50 -27.58
N SER A 268 8.42 6.98 -28.34
CA SER A 268 8.55 6.75 -29.77
C SER A 268 8.54 8.11 -30.43
N GLN A 269 9.63 8.38 -31.14
CA GLN A 269 9.81 9.57 -31.96
C GLN A 269 8.58 9.80 -32.85
N GLU A 270 8.10 11.03 -32.82
CA GLU A 270 7.07 11.57 -33.69
C GLU A 270 7.35 11.18 -35.15
N ASN A 271 6.47 10.37 -35.73
CA ASN A 271 6.21 10.46 -37.17
C ASN A 271 4.82 11.06 -37.33
N ALA A 272 4.81 12.37 -37.53
CA ALA A 272 3.68 13.09 -38.06
C ALA A 272 3.31 12.49 -39.42
N ASN A 273 2.07 12.03 -39.57
CA ASN A 273 1.24 12.30 -40.73
C ASN A 273 -0.22 12.09 -40.36
N GLN A 274 -0.98 13.18 -40.53
CA GLN A 274 -2.43 13.27 -40.46
C GLN A 274 -3.10 12.34 -41.48
N ASP A 275 -4.22 11.72 -41.14
CA ASP A 275 -5.51 12.17 -41.70
C ASP A 275 -6.71 11.59 -40.93
N ASP A 276 -7.70 12.47 -40.68
CA ASP A 276 -8.99 12.18 -40.04
C ASP A 276 -9.99 11.65 -41.08
N SER A 277 -10.58 10.47 -40.84
CA SER A 277 -11.94 10.17 -41.35
C SER A 277 -12.55 8.99 -40.62
N ALA A 278 -13.67 9.24 -39.95
CA ALA A 278 -14.55 8.22 -39.40
C ALA A 278 -15.17 7.37 -40.54
N ALA A 279 -14.62 6.18 -40.76
CA ALA A 279 -15.17 5.19 -41.67
C ALA A 279 -15.61 3.93 -40.93
N MET A 280 -16.85 3.52 -41.18
CA MET A 280 -17.45 2.26 -40.72
C MET A 280 -16.53 1.06 -40.99
N PRO A 281 -16.48 0.05 -40.10
CA PRO A 281 -15.66 -1.14 -40.33
C PRO A 281 -16.08 -1.85 -41.62
N THR A 282 -15.16 -1.99 -42.56
CA THR A 282 -15.37 -2.66 -43.86
C THR A 282 -15.90 -4.08 -43.69
N GLU A 283 -16.72 -4.54 -44.64
CA GLU A 283 -17.41 -5.85 -44.63
C GLU A 283 -16.44 -7.04 -44.45
N ASP A 284 -15.19 -6.90 -44.91
CA ASP A 284 -14.10 -7.86 -44.69
C ASP A 284 -13.65 -7.97 -43.23
N ALA A 285 -13.73 -6.89 -42.44
CA ALA A 285 -13.41 -6.91 -41.01
C ALA A 285 -14.50 -7.66 -40.22
N MET A 286 -15.77 -7.47 -40.60
CA MET A 286 -16.87 -8.27 -40.05
C MET A 286 -16.83 -9.73 -40.51
N ALA A 287 -16.37 -10.02 -41.73
CA ALA A 287 -16.19 -11.39 -42.20
C ALA A 287 -15.07 -12.12 -41.42
N LYS A 288 -13.95 -11.44 -41.15
CA LYS A 288 -12.87 -11.97 -40.30
C LYS A 288 -13.34 -12.22 -38.88
N TRP A 289 -14.10 -11.30 -38.29
CA TRP A 289 -14.68 -11.46 -36.96
C TRP A 289 -15.66 -12.66 -36.87
N ARG A 290 -16.51 -12.85 -37.88
CA ARG A 290 -17.41 -14.03 -37.96
C ARG A 290 -16.64 -15.35 -38.14
N ALA A 291 -15.53 -15.34 -38.87
CA ALA A 291 -14.67 -16.50 -39.02
C ALA A 291 -13.94 -16.85 -37.71
N GLU A 292 -13.57 -15.84 -36.93
CA GLU A 292 -12.93 -15.99 -35.62
C GLU A 292 -13.90 -16.55 -34.56
N GLN A 293 -15.16 -16.11 -34.58
CA GLN A 293 -16.24 -16.68 -33.75
C GLN A 293 -16.51 -18.16 -34.10
N LYS A 294 -16.47 -18.54 -35.38
CA LYS A 294 -16.62 -19.95 -35.81
C LYS A 294 -15.44 -20.82 -35.35
N LYS A 295 -14.23 -20.28 -35.28
CA LYS A 295 -13.06 -21.00 -34.72
C LYS A 295 -13.19 -21.22 -33.21
N MET A 296 -13.73 -20.25 -32.47
CA MET A 296 -13.94 -20.41 -31.03
C MET A 296 -15.06 -21.40 -30.70
N ALA A 297 -16.13 -21.46 -31.50
CA ALA A 297 -17.19 -22.45 -31.32
C ALA A 297 -16.75 -23.90 -31.63
N ALA A 298 -15.82 -24.08 -32.58
CA ALA A 298 -15.27 -25.40 -32.90
C ALA A 298 -14.26 -25.92 -31.86
N GLY A 299 -13.70 -25.05 -31.02
CA GLY A 299 -12.80 -25.42 -29.91
C GLY A 299 -13.51 -25.86 -28.63
N SER A 300 -14.84 -25.69 -28.54
CA SER A 300 -15.63 -25.99 -27.33
C SER A 300 -16.49 -27.26 -27.43
N ALA A 301 -16.34 -28.05 -28.50
CA ALA A 301 -17.07 -29.31 -28.71
C ALA A 301 -16.13 -30.52 -28.59
N LEU A 302 -15.56 -30.74 -27.41
CA LEU A 302 -14.87 -31.98 -27.02
C LEU A 302 -15.01 -32.19 -25.50
N SER A 303 -16.25 -32.13 -25.03
CA SER A 303 -16.65 -32.51 -23.68
C SER A 303 -17.90 -33.38 -23.80
N ASP A 304 -17.75 -34.62 -24.24
CA ASP A 304 -18.71 -35.71 -24.01
C ASP A 304 -18.17 -37.00 -24.62
N LEU A 305 -17.46 -37.83 -23.83
CA LEU A 305 -17.42 -39.29 -23.98
C LEU A 305 -17.01 -39.93 -22.63
N PRO A 306 -17.51 -41.14 -22.31
CA PRO A 306 -17.50 -41.70 -20.95
C PRO A 306 -16.20 -42.46 -20.59
N ALA A 307 -15.94 -42.57 -19.30
CA ALA A 307 -14.79 -43.25 -18.70
C ALA A 307 -14.68 -44.74 -19.08
N PRO A 308 -13.46 -45.28 -19.24
CA PRO A 308 -13.21 -46.69 -19.02
C PRO A 308 -12.17 -46.97 -17.92
N ALA A 309 -12.32 -48.19 -17.42
CA ALA A 309 -11.71 -48.86 -16.28
C ALA A 309 -10.16 -48.86 -16.17
N ALA A 310 -9.75 -49.13 -14.94
CA ALA A 310 -8.39 -49.34 -14.46
C ALA A 310 -7.57 -50.35 -15.28
N SER A 311 -6.30 -50.02 -15.51
CA SER A 311 -5.18 -50.97 -15.46
C SER A 311 -3.89 -50.23 -15.13
N GLU A 312 -3.08 -50.87 -14.31
CA GLU A 312 -1.77 -50.45 -13.82
C GLU A 312 -0.77 -50.36 -14.98
N ASP A 313 -0.05 -49.25 -15.09
CA ASP A 313 1.42 -49.26 -15.25
C ASP A 313 1.98 -47.84 -15.12
N MET A 314 2.74 -47.65 -14.05
CA MET A 314 3.31 -46.38 -13.62
C MET A 314 4.73 -46.26 -14.17
N VAL A 315 4.92 -45.48 -15.22
CA VAL A 315 6.22 -44.93 -15.61
C VAL A 315 6.13 -43.41 -15.57
N ARG A 316 6.74 -42.83 -14.53
CA ARG A 316 6.83 -41.40 -14.27
C ARG A 316 8.00 -40.83 -15.09
N PRO A 317 7.79 -39.93 -16.07
CA PRO A 317 8.91 -39.22 -16.67
C PRO A 317 9.34 -38.10 -15.72
N GLU A 318 10.59 -38.16 -15.28
CA GLU A 318 11.28 -37.09 -14.57
C GLU A 318 11.43 -35.87 -15.48
N GLY A 319 10.45 -34.97 -15.43
CA GLY A 319 10.52 -33.65 -16.05
C GLY A 319 11.13 -32.64 -15.08
N LYS A 320 12.34 -32.16 -15.40
CA LYS A 320 12.95 -30.97 -14.80
C LYS A 320 11.92 -29.83 -14.77
N VAL A 321 11.48 -29.43 -13.58
CA VAL A 321 10.70 -28.21 -13.39
C VAL A 321 11.66 -27.04 -13.55
N ALA A 322 11.59 -26.35 -14.68
CA ALA A 322 12.31 -25.10 -14.89
C ALA A 322 11.82 -24.07 -13.86
N ALA A 323 12.75 -23.37 -13.21
CA ALA A 323 12.43 -22.32 -12.26
C ALA A 323 11.57 -21.23 -12.94
N PRO A 324 10.53 -20.70 -12.26
CA PRO A 324 9.72 -19.62 -12.80
C PRO A 324 10.59 -18.38 -13.01
N THR A 325 10.68 -17.90 -14.25
CA THR A 325 11.23 -16.57 -14.58
C THR A 325 10.47 -15.50 -13.78
N GLN A 326 11.08 -14.34 -13.47
CA GLN A 326 10.44 -13.25 -12.70
C GLN A 326 9.03 -12.88 -13.21
N HIS A 327 8.83 -12.92 -14.53
CA HIS A 327 7.53 -12.70 -15.17
C HIS A 327 6.46 -13.76 -14.82
N SER A 328 6.85 -15.00 -14.50
CA SER A 328 5.93 -16.04 -14.04
C SER A 328 5.50 -15.82 -12.59
N ALA A 329 6.35 -15.24 -11.74
CA ALA A 329 6.02 -15.01 -10.33
C ALA A 329 5.05 -13.84 -10.15
N THR A 330 5.29 -12.70 -10.81
CA THR A 330 4.37 -11.55 -10.81
C THR A 330 3.02 -11.90 -11.44
N ALA A 331 3.00 -12.70 -12.50
CA ALA A 331 1.76 -13.19 -13.11
C ALA A 331 0.91 -14.04 -12.16
N GLN A 332 1.52 -14.78 -11.22
CA GLN A 332 0.78 -15.51 -10.19
C GLN A 332 0.19 -14.56 -9.14
N LEU A 333 0.91 -13.50 -8.76
CA LEU A 333 0.40 -12.48 -7.83
C LEU A 333 -0.83 -11.78 -8.36
N HIS A 334 -0.88 -11.47 -9.66
CA HIS A 334 -2.04 -10.82 -10.27
C HIS A 334 -3.30 -11.69 -10.35
N ARG A 335 -3.23 -12.99 -10.04
CA ARG A 335 -4.40 -13.88 -9.92
C ARG A 335 -5.07 -13.79 -8.55
N ILE A 336 -4.35 -13.27 -7.56
CA ILE A 336 -4.86 -13.11 -6.20
C ILE A 336 -5.78 -11.89 -6.17
N PRO A 337 -7.05 -12.01 -5.77
CA PRO A 337 -8.02 -10.92 -5.89
C PRO A 337 -7.56 -9.60 -5.26
N ASP A 338 -7.02 -9.62 -4.03
CA ASP A 338 -6.58 -8.40 -3.34
C ASP A 338 -5.22 -7.83 -3.80
N LEU A 339 -4.51 -8.55 -4.68
CA LEU A 339 -3.28 -8.10 -5.37
C LEU A 339 -3.47 -7.95 -6.89
N ALA A 340 -4.66 -8.25 -7.41
CA ALA A 340 -4.93 -8.32 -8.84
C ALA A 340 -4.60 -7.00 -9.51
N ARG A 341 -3.52 -6.99 -10.30
CA ARG A 341 -2.95 -5.82 -10.99
C ARG A 341 -2.79 -4.58 -10.09
N GLY A 342 -2.65 -4.77 -8.77
CA GLY A 342 -2.54 -3.69 -7.80
C GLY A 342 -3.81 -2.83 -7.63
N HIS A 343 -4.95 -3.17 -8.24
CA HIS A 343 -6.13 -2.30 -8.23
C HIS A 343 -6.63 -2.02 -6.81
N PHE A 344 -6.73 -3.05 -5.99
CA PHE A 344 -7.17 -2.90 -4.62
C PHE A 344 -6.19 -2.07 -3.78
N VAL A 345 -4.90 -2.34 -3.94
CA VAL A 345 -3.81 -1.62 -3.26
C VAL A 345 -3.81 -0.13 -3.62
N GLN A 346 -3.98 0.19 -4.91
CA GLN A 346 -4.11 1.55 -5.42
C GLN A 346 -5.30 2.30 -4.79
N ALA A 347 -6.46 1.64 -4.69
CA ALA A 347 -7.63 2.22 -4.05
C ALA A 347 -7.39 2.50 -2.55
N LEU A 348 -6.75 1.57 -1.83
CA LEU A 348 -6.42 1.75 -0.41
C LEU A 348 -5.42 2.90 -0.19
N MET A 349 -4.41 3.03 -1.05
CA MET A 349 -3.46 4.14 -1.02
C MET A 349 -4.17 5.49 -1.11
N TRP A 350 -5.10 5.63 -2.07
CA TRP A 350 -5.88 6.85 -2.23
C TRP A 350 -6.83 7.13 -1.07
N ILE A 351 -7.45 6.10 -0.51
CA ILE A 351 -8.31 6.22 0.67
C ILE A 351 -7.50 6.68 1.88
N ALA A 352 -6.30 6.14 2.10
CA ALA A 352 -5.44 6.56 3.19
C ALA A 352 -5.09 8.05 3.09
N LEU A 353 -4.75 8.54 1.89
CA LEU A 353 -4.50 9.96 1.66
C LEU A 353 -5.77 10.81 1.86
N ALA A 354 -6.91 10.40 1.30
CA ALA A 354 -8.16 11.13 1.48
C ALA A 354 -8.53 11.23 2.98
N GLN A 355 -8.44 10.14 3.73
CA GLN A 355 -8.70 10.16 5.18
C GLN A 355 -7.69 11.02 5.96
N ALA A 356 -6.43 11.13 5.50
CA ALA A 356 -5.45 12.02 6.11
C ALA A 356 -5.86 13.49 5.92
N GLU A 357 -6.40 13.86 4.76
CA GLU A 357 -6.90 15.21 4.48
C GLU A 357 -8.16 15.52 5.30
N GLU A 358 -9.00 14.53 5.64
CA GLU A 358 -10.10 14.71 6.61
C GLU A 358 -9.58 15.20 7.97
N LEU A 359 -8.44 14.67 8.43
CA LEU A 359 -7.80 15.10 9.68
C LEU A 359 -7.18 16.50 9.59
N VAL A 360 -6.75 16.93 8.39
CA VAL A 360 -6.31 18.32 8.14
C VAL A 360 -7.48 19.27 8.32
N ILE A 361 -8.66 18.95 7.74
CA ILE A 361 -9.88 19.74 7.94
C ILE A 361 -10.27 19.75 9.42
N LEU A 362 -10.28 18.59 10.08
CA LEU A 362 -10.62 18.49 11.51
C LEU A 362 -9.72 19.38 12.36
N ARG A 363 -8.41 19.38 12.09
CA ARG A 363 -7.45 20.25 12.75
C ARG A 363 -7.66 21.73 12.39
N GLY A 364 -8.06 22.04 11.17
CA GLY A 364 -8.31 23.40 10.71
C GLY A 364 -9.49 24.06 11.43
N ILE A 365 -10.61 23.34 11.57
CA ILE A 365 -11.84 23.87 12.17
C ILE A 365 -11.84 23.93 13.71
N THR A 366 -10.85 23.28 14.35
CA THR A 366 -10.70 23.20 15.81
C THR A 366 -9.70 24.23 16.35
N ARG A 367 -9.10 25.03 15.45
CA ARG A 367 -8.28 26.20 15.83
C ARG A 367 -9.16 27.34 16.32
N GLU A 368 -8.53 28.27 17.03
CA GLU A 368 -9.18 29.51 17.48
C GLU A 368 -9.70 30.35 16.30
N PHE A 369 -8.94 30.35 15.19
CA PHE A 369 -9.31 31.02 13.95
C PHE A 369 -9.42 29.99 12.83
N VAL A 370 -10.59 29.96 12.18
CA VAL A 370 -10.90 29.02 11.10
C VAL A 370 -10.90 29.77 9.77
N ASP A 371 -10.05 29.34 8.85
CA ASP A 371 -10.11 29.78 7.45
C ASP A 371 -11.13 28.93 6.69
N TYR A 372 -12.39 29.37 6.68
CA TYR A 372 -13.45 28.66 5.98
C TYR A 372 -13.25 28.61 4.46
N GLY A 373 -12.55 29.59 3.88
CA GLY A 373 -12.20 29.55 2.46
C GLY A 373 -11.28 28.38 2.14
N LEU A 374 -10.23 28.19 2.94
CA LEU A 374 -9.35 27.03 2.85
C LEU A 374 -10.11 25.72 3.10
N MET A 375 -10.93 25.64 4.17
CA MET A 375 -11.70 24.43 4.47
C MET A 375 -12.63 24.02 3.33
N GLY A 376 -13.24 25.00 2.64
CA GLY A 376 -14.07 24.77 1.46
C GLY A 376 -13.30 24.15 0.29
N LYS A 377 -12.08 24.61 0.03
CA LYS A 377 -11.19 24.05 -1.02
C LYS A 377 -10.70 22.64 -0.68
N LEU A 378 -10.32 22.39 0.57
CA LEU A 378 -9.92 21.07 1.06
C LEU A 378 -11.09 20.07 0.97
N ALA A 379 -12.30 20.48 1.36
CA ALA A 379 -13.49 19.65 1.23
C ALA A 379 -13.82 19.33 -0.24
N MET A 380 -13.62 20.27 -1.16
CA MET A 380 -13.81 19.99 -2.59
C MET A 380 -12.76 19.04 -3.16
N ASP A 381 -11.51 19.12 -2.68
CA ASP A 381 -10.47 18.15 -3.03
C ASP A 381 -10.85 16.74 -2.55
N LEU A 382 -11.34 16.60 -1.31
CA LEU A 382 -11.87 15.33 -0.80
C LEU A 382 -13.00 14.77 -1.66
N ALA A 383 -13.98 15.60 -2.02
CA ALA A 383 -15.07 15.20 -2.90
C ALA A 383 -14.52 14.65 -4.24
N THR A 384 -13.58 15.38 -4.85
CA THR A 384 -12.92 14.98 -6.10
C THR A 384 -12.17 13.65 -5.96
N ARG A 385 -11.45 13.45 -4.85
CA ARG A 385 -10.72 12.21 -4.59
C ARG A 385 -11.65 11.03 -4.41
N PHE A 386 -12.67 11.17 -3.57
CA PHE A 386 -13.65 10.10 -3.35
C PHE A 386 -14.45 9.79 -4.62
N LYS A 387 -14.71 10.79 -5.47
CA LYS A 387 -15.23 10.60 -6.81
C LYS A 387 -14.36 9.65 -7.64
N ALA A 388 -13.09 10.02 -7.81
CA ALA A 388 -12.13 9.23 -8.58
C ALA A 388 -11.98 7.80 -8.01
N ILE A 389 -11.97 7.65 -6.68
CA ILE A 389 -11.86 6.33 -6.03
C ILE A 389 -13.11 5.48 -6.29
N HIS A 390 -14.33 6.02 -6.19
CA HIS A 390 -15.52 5.19 -6.43
C HIS A 390 -15.68 4.81 -7.91
N GLU A 391 -15.30 5.69 -8.85
CA GLU A 391 -15.31 5.39 -10.28
C GLU A 391 -14.30 4.30 -10.60
N TYR A 392 -13.10 4.41 -10.04
CA TYR A 392 -12.06 3.40 -10.14
C TYR A 392 -12.49 2.06 -9.55
N ALA A 393 -13.03 2.07 -8.33
CA ALA A 393 -13.51 0.86 -7.67
C ALA A 393 -14.63 0.17 -8.46
N GLY A 394 -15.58 0.94 -9.00
CA GLY A 394 -16.66 0.40 -9.83
C GLY A 394 -16.18 -0.22 -11.15
N ARG A 395 -15.03 0.24 -11.69
CA ARG A 395 -14.47 -0.25 -12.94
C ARG A 395 -13.55 -1.46 -12.76
N PHE A 396 -12.74 -1.48 -11.71
CA PHE A 396 -11.63 -2.42 -11.57
C PHE A 396 -11.77 -3.43 -10.43
N LEU A 397 -12.56 -3.12 -9.40
CA LEU A 397 -12.78 -4.05 -8.29
C LEU A 397 -14.00 -4.93 -8.55
N PRO A 398 -14.01 -6.19 -8.07
CA PRO A 398 -15.11 -7.13 -8.28
C PRO A 398 -16.32 -6.81 -7.37
N CYS A 399 -16.89 -5.61 -7.48
CA CYS A 399 -17.97 -5.12 -6.60
C CYS A 399 -19.26 -5.96 -6.70
N ALA A 400 -19.49 -6.64 -7.83
CA ALA A 400 -20.67 -7.50 -7.98
C ALA A 400 -20.56 -8.82 -7.20
N SER A 401 -19.33 -9.32 -6.98
CA SER A 401 -19.07 -10.63 -6.36
C SER A 401 -18.37 -10.54 -4.99
N SER A 402 -17.86 -9.37 -4.62
CA SER A 402 -17.24 -9.12 -3.31
C SER A 402 -17.98 -8.02 -2.54
N GLY A 403 -18.51 -8.39 -1.37
CA GLY A 403 -19.12 -7.45 -0.43
C GLY A 403 -18.15 -6.39 0.08
N GLU A 404 -16.88 -6.74 0.29
CA GLU A 404 -15.84 -5.82 0.75
C GLU A 404 -15.46 -4.78 -0.33
N ALA A 405 -15.32 -5.21 -1.58
CA ALA A 405 -15.09 -4.30 -2.71
C ALA A 405 -16.27 -3.33 -2.89
N ASP A 406 -17.50 -3.84 -2.82
CA ASP A 406 -18.69 -3.00 -2.95
C ASP A 406 -18.83 -2.03 -1.77
N LYS A 407 -18.51 -2.46 -0.54
CA LYS A 407 -18.50 -1.62 0.66
C LYS A 407 -17.55 -0.43 0.50
N LEU A 408 -16.34 -0.66 0.01
CA LEU A 408 -15.37 0.40 -0.31
C LEU A 408 -15.94 1.39 -1.33
N ARG A 409 -16.52 0.88 -2.42
CA ARG A 409 -17.10 1.70 -3.49
C ARG A 409 -18.24 2.59 -2.97
N VAL A 410 -19.21 2.02 -2.25
CA VAL A 410 -20.36 2.80 -1.74
C VAL A 410 -19.96 3.74 -0.61
N HIS A 411 -18.91 3.42 0.16
CA HIS A 411 -18.33 4.35 1.13
C HIS A 411 -17.79 5.61 0.44
N CYS A 412 -17.02 5.43 -0.64
CA CYS A 412 -16.47 6.55 -1.41
C CYS A 412 -17.57 7.38 -2.07
N MET A 413 -18.60 6.73 -2.64
CA MET A 413 -19.77 7.42 -3.20
C MET A 413 -20.54 8.25 -2.16
N PHE A 414 -20.67 7.76 -0.92
CA PHE A 414 -21.24 8.54 0.18
C PHE A 414 -20.36 9.74 0.54
N LYS A 415 -19.06 9.52 0.69
CA LYS A 415 -18.09 10.56 1.08
C LYS A 415 -17.96 11.67 0.04
N GLU A 416 -17.99 11.32 -1.25
CA GLU A 416 -18.06 12.30 -2.35
C GLU A 416 -19.22 13.27 -2.13
N ALA A 417 -20.46 12.75 -2.07
CA ALA A 417 -21.66 13.57 -1.93
C ALA A 417 -21.64 14.40 -0.63
N TYR A 418 -21.18 13.80 0.47
CA TYR A 418 -21.03 14.48 1.75
C TYR A 418 -20.08 15.69 1.65
N TYR A 419 -18.91 15.51 1.03
CA TYR A 419 -17.91 16.58 0.96
C TYR A 419 -18.24 17.68 -0.06
N VAL A 420 -19.02 17.38 -1.10
CA VAL A 420 -19.62 18.44 -1.94
C VAL A 420 -20.53 19.34 -1.10
N ALA A 421 -21.37 18.75 -0.24
CA ALA A 421 -22.23 19.51 0.68
C ALA A 421 -21.43 20.30 1.72
N THR A 422 -20.41 19.69 2.33
CA THR A 422 -19.51 20.32 3.30
C THR A 422 -18.72 21.48 2.69
N SER A 423 -18.22 21.35 1.46
CA SER A 423 -17.53 22.45 0.77
C SER A 423 -18.46 23.65 0.59
N CYS A 424 -19.70 23.40 0.16
CA CYS A 424 -20.70 24.46 0.01
C CYS A 424 -21.07 25.13 1.34
N TYR A 425 -21.15 24.36 2.43
CA TYR A 425 -21.31 24.91 3.78
C TYR A 425 -20.16 25.85 4.13
N PHE A 426 -18.91 25.46 3.88
CA PHE A 426 -17.76 26.31 4.20
C PHE A 426 -17.70 27.61 3.37
N GLN A 427 -18.17 27.59 2.11
CA GLN A 427 -18.37 28.83 1.35
C GLN A 427 -19.39 29.76 2.03
N GLY A 428 -20.49 29.20 2.55
CA GLY A 428 -21.47 29.96 3.34
C GLY A 428 -20.88 30.52 4.65
N ALA A 429 -20.12 29.69 5.37
CA ALA A 429 -19.46 30.08 6.62
C ALA A 429 -18.42 31.20 6.42
N ALA A 430 -17.67 31.17 5.31
CA ALA A 430 -16.72 32.22 4.95
C ALA A 430 -17.42 33.57 4.73
N HIS A 431 -18.59 33.58 4.08
CA HIS A 431 -19.38 34.79 3.90
C HIS A 431 -20.06 35.27 5.18
N MET A 432 -20.48 34.35 6.04
CA MET A 432 -21.06 34.69 7.33
C MET A 432 -20.10 35.50 8.20
N ASP A 433 -18.79 35.27 8.10
CA ASP A 433 -17.78 35.98 8.91
C ASP A 433 -17.48 37.40 8.44
N LEU A 434 -17.93 37.79 7.24
CA LEU A 434 -17.68 39.13 6.68
C LEU A 434 -18.68 40.18 7.18
N ASP A 435 -19.72 39.79 7.93
CA ASP A 435 -20.68 40.67 8.64
C ASP A 435 -21.43 41.76 7.82
N GLU A 436 -21.37 41.69 6.49
CA GLU A 436 -22.04 42.65 5.60
C GLU A 436 -23.36 42.12 5.02
N ALA A 437 -24.24 43.03 4.60
CA ALA A 437 -25.56 42.73 4.05
C ALA A 437 -25.49 41.76 2.85
N ARG A 438 -24.64 42.06 1.86
CA ARG A 438 -24.45 41.23 0.66
C ARG A 438 -23.91 39.85 0.99
N HIS A 439 -22.97 39.78 1.95
CA HIS A 439 -22.39 38.53 2.39
C HIS A 439 -23.37 37.69 3.22
N CYS A 440 -24.27 38.33 3.97
CA CYS A 440 -25.37 37.65 4.63
C CYS A 440 -26.28 36.92 3.63
N ALA A 441 -26.70 37.61 2.57
CA ALA A 441 -27.52 37.03 1.50
C ALA A 441 -26.78 35.88 0.77
N GLN A 442 -25.49 36.05 0.48
CA GLN A 442 -24.68 35.00 -0.16
C GLN A 442 -24.50 33.78 0.76
N ALA A 443 -24.32 33.98 2.07
CA ALA A 443 -24.26 32.90 3.04
C ALA A 443 -25.55 32.08 3.05
N ILE A 444 -26.72 32.73 3.01
CA ILE A 444 -28.02 32.05 2.89
C ILE A 444 -28.09 31.19 1.62
N ALA A 445 -27.69 31.74 0.47
CA ALA A 445 -27.71 31.01 -0.79
C ALA A 445 -26.86 29.73 -0.73
N ASN A 446 -25.64 29.84 -0.19
CA ASN A 446 -24.73 28.71 -0.03
C ASN A 446 -25.26 27.70 1.01
N PHE A 447 -25.79 28.13 2.14
CA PHE A 447 -26.36 27.22 3.15
C PHE A 447 -27.60 26.49 2.65
N LYS A 448 -28.48 27.14 1.86
CA LYS A 448 -29.62 26.46 1.20
C LYS A 448 -29.13 25.37 0.24
N LYS A 449 -28.10 25.64 -0.55
CA LYS A 449 -27.49 24.64 -1.45
C LYS A 449 -26.86 23.49 -0.66
N ALA A 450 -26.10 23.80 0.41
CA ALA A 450 -25.52 22.79 1.29
C ALA A 450 -26.59 21.89 1.94
N GLN A 451 -27.70 22.46 2.41
CA GLN A 451 -28.83 21.72 2.98
C GLN A 451 -29.43 20.75 1.95
N GLY A 452 -29.71 21.22 0.73
CA GLY A 452 -30.25 20.39 -0.34
C GLY A 452 -29.31 19.23 -0.73
N LEU A 453 -28.02 19.50 -0.84
CA LEU A 453 -26.99 18.49 -1.12
C LEU A 453 -26.87 17.46 0.01
N MET A 454 -26.91 17.91 1.27
CA MET A 454 -26.86 17.02 2.43
C MET A 454 -28.11 16.14 2.52
N GLN A 455 -29.28 16.65 2.16
CA GLN A 455 -30.51 15.86 2.07
C GLN A 455 -30.42 14.81 0.94
N ALA A 456 -29.87 15.19 -0.22
CA ALA A 456 -29.65 14.25 -1.32
C ALA A 456 -28.68 13.12 -0.95
N THR A 457 -27.69 13.39 -0.09
CA THR A 457 -26.68 12.42 0.40
C THR A 457 -27.27 11.29 1.24
N LEU A 458 -28.51 11.45 1.76
CA LEU A 458 -29.14 10.47 2.64
C LEU A 458 -29.27 9.08 2.00
N ALA A 459 -29.58 9.01 0.71
CA ALA A 459 -29.71 7.74 -0.01
C ALA A 459 -28.36 7.00 -0.10
N GLN A 460 -27.27 7.71 -0.39
CA GLN A 460 -25.92 7.14 -0.44
C GLN A 460 -25.47 6.68 0.94
N LYS A 461 -25.77 7.45 1.99
CA LYS A 461 -25.52 7.06 3.38
C LYS A 461 -26.24 5.76 3.74
N GLN A 462 -27.54 5.67 3.45
CA GLN A 462 -28.33 4.46 3.72
C GLN A 462 -27.81 3.23 2.95
N ASN A 463 -27.38 3.41 1.71
CA ASN A 463 -26.76 2.34 0.92
C ASN A 463 -25.46 1.86 1.56
N TYR A 464 -24.60 2.78 2.03
CA TYR A 464 -23.38 2.41 2.75
C TYR A 464 -23.68 1.70 4.08
N GLU A 465 -24.65 2.18 4.86
CA GLU A 465 -25.04 1.54 6.12
C GLU A 465 -25.57 0.12 5.93
N ALA A 466 -26.24 -0.16 4.81
CA ALA A 466 -26.70 -1.51 4.48
C ALA A 466 -25.54 -2.50 4.28
N LYS A 467 -24.31 -2.01 4.06
CA LYS A 467 -23.09 -2.81 3.95
C LYS A 467 -22.35 -3.01 5.28
N LEU A 468 -22.81 -2.38 6.36
CA LEU A 468 -22.22 -2.51 7.70
C LEU A 468 -22.92 -3.67 8.44
N SER A 469 -22.45 -4.90 8.22
CA SER A 469 -23.13 -6.11 8.70
C SER A 469 -22.57 -6.68 10.01
N ASP A 470 -21.32 -6.36 10.36
CA ASP A 470 -20.67 -6.97 11.52
C ASP A 470 -21.06 -6.32 12.86
N ARG A 471 -20.95 -7.10 13.95
CA ARG A 471 -21.22 -6.58 15.31
C ARG A 471 -20.36 -5.37 15.67
N LEU A 472 -19.10 -5.36 15.24
CA LEU A 472 -18.18 -4.21 15.40
C LEU A 472 -18.57 -3.02 14.52
N GLU A 473 -19.23 -3.27 13.40
CA GLU A 473 -19.69 -2.22 12.48
C GLU A 473 -21.02 -1.59 12.93
N ARG A 474 -21.81 -2.26 13.78
CA ARG A 474 -23.04 -1.70 14.37
C ARG A 474 -22.79 -0.46 15.23
N ASP A 475 -21.78 -0.48 16.09
CA ASP A 475 -21.43 0.70 16.90
C ASP A 475 -20.94 1.85 16.00
N ARG A 476 -20.27 1.52 14.91
CA ARG A 476 -19.78 2.49 13.92
C ARG A 476 -20.91 3.10 13.11
N LYS A 477 -21.95 2.32 12.78
CA LYS A 477 -23.18 2.84 12.18
C LYS A 477 -23.79 3.95 13.04
N SER A 478 -23.91 3.72 14.36
CA SER A 478 -24.43 4.74 15.27
C SER A 478 -23.57 6.02 15.31
N ARG A 479 -22.24 5.89 15.23
CA ARG A 479 -21.34 7.07 15.16
C ARG A 479 -21.49 7.83 13.83
N LEU A 480 -21.61 7.13 12.72
CA LEU A 480 -21.90 7.74 11.41
C LEU A 480 -23.22 8.51 11.45
N ASP A 481 -24.27 7.89 11.99
CA ASP A 481 -25.59 8.51 12.18
C ASP A 481 -25.50 9.79 12.99
N ALA A 482 -24.80 9.76 14.13
CA ALA A 482 -24.60 10.91 14.99
C ALA A 482 -23.82 12.03 14.27
N SER A 483 -22.72 11.69 13.58
CA SER A 483 -21.90 12.66 12.84
C SER A 483 -22.69 13.32 11.71
N PHE A 484 -23.46 12.55 10.96
CA PHE A 484 -24.27 13.06 9.85
C PHE A 484 -25.42 13.94 10.34
N THR A 485 -26.12 13.50 11.38
CA THR A 485 -27.20 14.27 12.01
C THR A 485 -26.68 15.60 12.55
N ARG A 486 -25.52 15.59 13.19
CA ARG A 486 -24.88 16.82 13.69
C ARG A 486 -24.52 17.79 12.55
N ALA A 487 -23.99 17.29 11.44
CA ALA A 487 -23.70 18.11 10.27
C ALA A 487 -24.98 18.78 9.72
N GLN A 488 -26.09 18.04 9.62
CA GLN A 488 -27.39 18.60 9.24
C GLN A 488 -27.88 19.67 10.23
N GLN A 489 -27.75 19.43 11.54
CA GLN A 489 -28.15 20.39 12.57
C GLN A 489 -27.35 21.69 12.46
N ILE A 490 -26.04 21.62 12.25
CA ILE A 490 -25.16 22.79 12.08
C ILE A 490 -25.55 23.59 10.82
N ILE A 491 -25.74 22.92 9.68
CA ILE A 491 -26.18 23.57 8.44
C ILE A 491 -27.52 24.29 8.65
N ASN A 492 -28.50 23.61 9.25
CA ASN A 492 -29.82 24.17 9.50
C ASN A 492 -29.78 25.36 10.46
N ARG A 493 -29.01 25.25 11.55
CA ARG A 493 -28.81 26.32 12.52
C ARG A 493 -28.22 27.57 11.86
N ASP A 494 -27.13 27.42 11.11
CA ASP A 494 -26.45 28.56 10.49
C ASP A 494 -27.31 29.20 9.39
N LEU A 495 -28.05 28.37 8.63
CA LEU A 495 -29.05 28.86 7.68
C LEU A 495 -30.15 29.68 8.37
N GLU A 496 -30.69 29.20 9.49
CA GLU A 496 -31.73 29.89 10.25
C GLU A 496 -31.22 31.23 10.81
N ILE A 497 -30.03 31.23 11.41
CA ILE A 497 -29.38 32.45 11.94
C ILE A 497 -29.26 33.51 10.83
N MET A 498 -28.71 33.12 9.68
CA MET A 498 -28.48 34.06 8.59
C MET A 498 -29.79 34.52 7.94
N THR A 499 -30.75 33.62 7.77
CA THR A 499 -32.08 33.97 7.25
C THR A 499 -32.77 34.97 8.16
N LYS A 500 -32.82 34.70 9.47
CA LYS A 500 -33.40 35.61 10.45
C LYS A 500 -32.68 36.95 10.48
N ARG A 501 -31.35 36.96 10.37
CA ARG A 501 -30.55 38.18 10.30
C ARG A 501 -30.88 39.00 9.06
N ASN A 502 -31.01 38.36 7.90
CA ASN A 502 -31.41 39.04 6.67
C ASN A 502 -32.84 39.59 6.76
N ASP A 503 -33.78 38.80 7.28
CA ASP A 503 -35.20 39.17 7.38
C ASP A 503 -35.49 40.26 8.43
N THR A 504 -34.54 40.59 9.30
CA THR A 504 -34.70 41.59 10.37
C THR A 504 -33.77 42.78 10.26
N VAL A 505 -32.59 42.62 9.67
CA VAL A 505 -31.55 43.67 9.62
C VAL A 505 -31.32 44.17 8.20
N TYR A 506 -31.08 43.26 7.24
CA TYR A 506 -30.51 43.65 5.95
C TYR A 506 -31.52 43.72 4.79
N TYR A 507 -32.53 42.86 4.78
CA TYR A 507 -33.54 42.74 3.74
C TYR A 507 -32.96 42.58 2.32
N GLU A 508 -31.79 41.96 2.20
CA GLU A 508 -31.11 41.79 0.92
C GLU A 508 -31.74 40.65 0.11
N ARG A 509 -31.69 40.80 -1.22
CA ARG A 509 -32.14 39.74 -2.13
C ARG A 509 -31.14 38.59 -2.13
N ILE A 510 -31.63 37.38 -1.88
CA ILE A 510 -30.80 36.16 -1.91
C ILE A 510 -30.33 35.91 -3.36
N PRO A 511 -29.02 35.89 -3.63
CA PRO A 511 -28.45 35.62 -4.95
C PRO A 511 -28.43 34.12 -5.26
N GLU A 512 -27.89 33.76 -6.43
CA GLU A 512 -27.55 32.36 -6.71
C GLU A 512 -26.37 31.89 -5.83
N PRO A 513 -26.32 30.60 -5.46
CA PRO A 513 -25.19 30.04 -4.74
C PRO A 513 -23.90 30.14 -5.56
N GLN A 514 -22.78 30.20 -4.87
CA GLN A 514 -21.48 30.25 -5.53
C GLN A 514 -21.17 28.97 -6.34
N PRO A 515 -20.32 29.10 -7.38
CA PRO A 515 -19.77 27.95 -8.06
C PRO A 515 -18.94 27.10 -7.09
N PRO A 516 -18.73 25.81 -7.39
CA PRO A 516 -17.84 24.94 -6.61
C PRO A 516 -16.46 25.58 -6.40
N CYS A 517 -15.87 25.39 -5.22
CA CYS A 517 -14.49 25.81 -4.94
C CYS A 517 -13.50 25.13 -5.89
N GLU A 518 -12.38 25.79 -6.18
CA GLU A 518 -11.23 25.09 -6.75
C GLU A 518 -10.65 24.12 -5.70
N PRO A 519 -10.46 22.83 -6.03
CA PRO A 519 -9.92 21.85 -5.09
C PRO A 519 -8.46 22.16 -4.76
N LEU A 520 -8.10 21.99 -3.48
CA LEU A 520 -6.74 22.11 -2.99
C LEU A 520 -6.43 20.91 -2.09
N GLY A 521 -5.42 20.10 -2.44
CA GLY A 521 -4.94 19.00 -1.61
C GLY A 521 -3.59 19.32 -0.98
N LEU A 522 -3.41 18.93 0.28
CA LEU A 522 -2.19 19.17 1.07
C LEU A 522 -1.45 17.89 1.43
N VAL A 523 -2.10 16.74 1.33
CA VAL A 523 -1.51 15.44 1.69
C VAL A 523 -0.73 14.79 0.55
N ARG A 524 0.37 14.11 0.93
CA ARG A 524 1.17 13.25 0.06
C ARG A 524 1.66 12.04 0.86
N ALA A 525 1.88 10.92 0.19
CA ALA A 525 2.44 9.75 0.83
C ALA A 525 3.83 10.05 1.40
N VAL A 526 4.17 9.44 2.53
CA VAL A 526 5.55 9.43 3.01
C VAL A 526 6.28 8.30 2.30
N PRO A 527 7.39 8.55 1.60
CA PRO A 527 8.11 7.50 0.88
C PRO A 527 8.51 6.35 1.81
N PHE A 528 8.22 5.12 1.38
CA PHE A 528 8.65 3.94 2.11
C PHE A 528 10.17 3.78 2.05
N PRO A 529 10.85 3.43 3.16
CA PRO A 529 12.30 3.29 3.15
C PRO A 529 12.78 2.18 2.19
N GLU A 530 13.95 2.40 1.59
CA GLU A 530 14.57 1.39 0.73
C GLU A 530 14.95 0.13 1.53
N VAL A 531 14.53 -1.03 1.04
CA VAL A 531 14.76 -2.32 1.70
C VAL A 531 16.11 -2.89 1.27
N GLN A 532 17.13 -2.84 2.10
CA GLN A 532 18.42 -3.50 1.82
C GLN A 532 18.41 -4.98 2.26
N VAL A 533 19.39 -5.78 1.83
CA VAL A 533 19.54 -7.15 2.34
C VAL A 533 20.03 -7.12 3.79
N ALA A 534 19.37 -7.87 4.67
CA ALA A 534 19.70 -7.89 6.10
C ALA A 534 21.14 -8.33 6.37
N ALA A 535 21.77 -7.75 7.38
CA ALA A 535 23.16 -8.05 7.74
C ALA A 535 23.39 -9.53 8.10
N VAL A 536 22.36 -10.27 8.53
CA VAL A 536 22.46 -11.71 8.84
C VAL A 536 22.89 -12.54 7.62
N TRP A 537 22.57 -12.08 6.41
CA TRP A 537 22.96 -12.71 5.16
C TRP A 537 24.42 -12.44 4.77
N ARG A 538 25.11 -11.52 5.45
CA ARG A 538 26.55 -11.28 5.24
C ARG A 538 27.41 -12.34 5.91
N ASP A 539 26.86 -13.11 6.85
CA ASP A 539 27.54 -14.28 7.41
C ASP A 539 27.50 -15.42 6.39
N GLU A 540 28.68 -15.89 5.98
CA GLU A 540 28.86 -16.95 4.99
C GLU A 540 28.11 -18.24 5.39
N GLY A 541 28.04 -18.55 6.68
CA GLY A 541 27.31 -19.70 7.19
C GLY A 541 25.81 -19.64 6.91
N VAL A 542 25.19 -18.46 7.08
CA VAL A 542 23.77 -18.24 6.76
C VAL A 542 23.56 -18.10 5.26
N ALA A 543 24.46 -17.41 4.58
CA ALA A 543 24.42 -17.31 3.13
C ALA A 543 24.51 -18.68 2.46
N THR A 544 25.07 -19.70 3.10
CA THR A 544 25.29 -21.02 2.49
C THR A 544 24.52 -22.18 3.13
N CYS A 545 23.67 -21.92 4.13
CA CYS A 545 23.02 -22.99 4.89
C CYS A 545 21.88 -23.71 4.15
N LEU A 546 21.31 -23.11 3.10
CA LEU A 546 20.13 -23.62 2.37
C LEU A 546 20.46 -24.21 0.98
N TYR A 547 21.73 -24.52 0.70
CA TYR A 547 22.11 -25.14 -0.57
C TYR A 547 21.87 -26.65 -0.54
N ALA A 548 21.30 -27.22 -1.59
CA ALA A 548 21.48 -28.64 -1.85
C ALA A 548 22.93 -28.83 -2.31
N ASP A 549 23.65 -29.80 -1.74
CA ASP A 549 24.91 -30.26 -2.31
C ASP A 549 24.59 -30.82 -3.72
N GLU A 550 24.89 -30.07 -4.78
CA GLU A 550 25.20 -30.75 -6.03
C GLU A 550 26.49 -31.52 -5.78
N PRO A 551 26.53 -32.84 -6.05
CA PRO A 551 27.76 -33.60 -5.86
C PRO A 551 28.82 -32.94 -6.72
N ALA A 552 29.89 -32.49 -6.07
CA ALA A 552 31.06 -31.92 -6.71
C ALA A 552 31.37 -32.77 -7.94
N GLN A 553 31.26 -32.16 -9.14
CA GLN A 553 31.73 -32.80 -10.36
C GLN A 553 33.16 -33.21 -10.06
N ALA A 554 33.34 -34.54 -9.94
CA ALA A 554 34.61 -35.14 -9.61
C ALA A 554 35.64 -34.52 -10.56
N ALA A 555 36.61 -33.81 -9.98
CA ALA A 555 37.77 -33.35 -10.69
C ALA A 555 38.27 -34.55 -11.50
N VAL A 556 38.25 -34.42 -12.83
CA VAL A 556 38.81 -35.40 -13.74
C VAL A 556 40.28 -35.52 -13.37
N VAL A 557 40.60 -36.55 -12.58
CA VAL A 557 41.98 -36.92 -12.27
C VAL A 557 42.59 -37.34 -13.60
N ALA A 558 43.48 -36.49 -14.11
CA ALA A 558 44.32 -36.84 -15.24
C ALA A 558 45.13 -38.11 -14.90
N PRO A 559 45.24 -39.09 -15.80
CA PRO A 559 45.91 -40.35 -15.51
C PRO A 559 47.41 -40.12 -15.35
N ALA A 560 47.94 -40.42 -14.17
CA ALA A 560 49.36 -40.50 -13.92
C ALA A 560 49.95 -41.68 -14.70
N THR A 561 50.91 -41.38 -15.56
CA THR A 561 51.74 -42.33 -16.29
C THR A 561 52.77 -42.95 -15.34
N THR A 562 52.67 -44.25 -15.09
CA THR A 562 53.79 -45.11 -14.65
C THR A 562 54.45 -45.73 -15.87
N PRO A 563 55.78 -45.91 -15.90
CA PRO A 563 56.42 -47.15 -15.40
C PRO A 563 57.83 -46.87 -14.79
N ALA A 564 58.63 -47.75 -14.19
CA ALA A 564 58.59 -49.14 -13.74
C ALA A 564 59.82 -49.37 -12.81
N GLY A 565 59.75 -50.43 -11.99
CA GLY A 565 60.89 -51.09 -11.33
C GLY A 565 61.08 -50.70 -9.86
N GLY A 566 61.22 -51.59 -8.88
CA GLY A 566 61.24 -53.05 -8.85
C GLY A 566 61.65 -53.51 -7.43
N ASN A 567 61.18 -54.69 -7.05
CA ASN A 567 61.65 -55.59 -5.99
C ASN A 567 61.28 -55.36 -4.50
N GLN A 568 60.52 -56.37 -4.03
CA GLN A 568 60.70 -57.19 -2.83
C GLN A 568 60.31 -56.64 -1.45
N ALA A 569 59.25 -57.24 -0.88
CA ALA A 569 59.31 -58.21 0.24
C ALA A 569 58.11 -58.06 1.21
N GLU A 570 57.27 -59.10 1.26
CA GLU A 570 56.46 -59.50 2.42
C GLU A 570 57.39 -59.95 3.58
N PRO A 571 56.97 -60.03 4.88
CA PRO A 571 55.76 -60.78 5.29
C PRO A 571 55.00 -60.39 6.60
N GLU A 572 53.79 -60.97 6.70
CA GLU A 572 53.13 -61.59 7.86
C GLU A 572 52.71 -60.87 9.17
N ARG A 573 51.38 -61.01 9.44
CA ARG A 573 50.67 -61.46 10.67
C ARG A 573 50.89 -60.72 12.01
N ARG A 574 49.77 -60.24 12.60
CA ARG A 574 49.11 -60.87 13.78
C ARG A 574 47.81 -60.16 14.19
N ALA A 575 46.76 -60.95 14.38
CA ALA A 575 45.55 -60.60 15.08
C ALA A 575 45.74 -60.75 16.60
N VAL A 576 45.23 -59.80 17.41
CA VAL A 576 44.70 -60.02 18.78
C VAL A 576 43.67 -58.91 19.09
N GLN A 577 42.39 -59.27 19.17
CA GLN A 577 41.38 -58.77 20.12
C GLN A 577 41.11 -59.95 21.11
N PRO A 578 40.46 -59.82 22.29
CA PRO A 578 39.43 -58.83 22.66
C PRO A 578 39.47 -58.34 24.14
N GLY A 579 38.53 -57.48 24.50
CA GLY A 579 38.20 -57.13 25.88
C GLY A 579 36.75 -56.62 25.99
N GLU A 580 35.85 -57.52 26.40
CA GLU A 580 34.50 -57.32 26.95
C GLU A 580 34.54 -56.27 28.09
N GLY A 581 33.51 -55.54 28.52
CA GLY A 581 32.06 -55.62 28.40
C GLY A 581 31.47 -54.99 29.68
N GLY A 582 30.43 -54.14 29.54
CA GLY A 582 29.37 -53.85 30.51
C GLY A 582 29.68 -53.26 31.91
N CYS A 583 29.06 -52.13 32.28
CA CYS A 583 27.77 -52.10 32.98
C CYS A 583 27.43 -50.72 33.58
N CYS A 584 26.14 -50.40 33.53
CA CYS A 584 25.48 -49.22 34.11
C CYS A 584 25.34 -49.28 35.64
N LYS A 585 25.27 -48.09 36.28
CA LYS A 585 24.46 -47.67 37.46
C LYS A 585 25.02 -46.32 37.97
N GLY A 586 24.27 -45.32 38.38
CA GLY A 586 22.83 -45.22 38.60
C GLY A 586 22.41 -43.80 39.03
N CYS A 587 21.10 -43.60 39.07
CA CYS A 587 20.43 -42.46 39.69
C CYS A 587 20.62 -42.44 41.21
N VAL A 588 20.65 -41.25 41.82
CA VAL A 588 20.11 -41.01 43.17
C VAL A 588 19.32 -39.70 43.17
N ILE A 589 18.14 -39.82 43.78
CA ILE A 589 17.05 -38.86 43.96
C ILE A 589 17.31 -37.97 45.18
N SER A 590 16.73 -36.77 45.19
CA SER A 590 15.95 -36.27 46.33
C SER A 590 14.68 -35.64 45.83
#